data_AF-A0A7S1SCT1-F1
#
_entry.id   AF-A0A7S1SCT1-F1
#
_cell.length_a   1.000
_cell.length_b   1.000
_cell.length_c   1.000
_cell.angle_alpha   90.00
_cell.angle_beta   90.00
_cell.angle_gamma   90.00
#
_symmetry.space_group_name_H-M   'P 1'
#
loop_
_entity.id
_entity.type
_entity.pdbx_description
1 polymer ?
#
loop_
_entity_poly.entity_id
_entity_poly.type
_entity_poly.pdbx_seq_one_letter_code
_entity_poly.pdbx_strand_id
1 'polypeptide(L)'
;RVVGGAQPLFYLFAYEDWTMLSLRFEIHLLTHAFRRDVNDADRAQIILEHLPFYYQKYFKKALNTKMFGVESVKEILGLIKDTVIVSGKNSVVQSMLPDDLESFGVFAMITEEARRYRTRRVTMGDESAALKVTQQQVAVAALAGNPRPVHTVVPGPRPVAGAVAAMSAAVRPGVTGWSARPPAFANGAGVGPAARPWGGAWGGYR
;
A
#
# COMPACT_ATOMS: atom_id res chain seq x y z
N ARG A 1 -19.67 -24.07 23.66
CA ARG A 1 -20.82 -23.55 24.46
C ARG A 1 -20.67 -22.03 24.56
N VAL A 2 -21.54 -21.26 23.91
CA VAL A 2 -21.51 -19.78 23.96
C VAL A 2 -22.00 -19.37 25.35
N VAL A 3 -21.17 -18.68 26.12
CA VAL A 3 -21.55 -18.15 27.44
C VAL A 3 -21.86 -16.66 27.27
N GLY A 4 -23.14 -16.30 27.50
CA GLY A 4 -23.57 -14.95 27.94
C GLY A 4 -24.33 -14.10 26.92
N GLY A 5 -25.67 -14.10 27.01
CA GLY A 5 -26.57 -13.08 26.45
C GLY A 5 -26.90 -13.24 24.96
N ALA A 6 -28.11 -12.86 24.55
CA ALA A 6 -28.61 -12.89 23.16
C ALA A 6 -27.89 -11.91 22.19
N GLN A 7 -26.63 -11.57 22.48
CA GLN A 7 -25.85 -10.60 21.74
C GLN A 7 -24.98 -11.32 20.69
N PRO A 8 -24.78 -10.71 19.51
CA PRO A 8 -23.90 -11.28 18.50
C PRO A 8 -22.46 -11.37 19.03
N LEU A 9 -21.72 -12.35 18.54
CA LEU A 9 -20.35 -12.66 18.98
C LEU A 9 -19.40 -11.45 18.95
N PHE A 10 -19.57 -10.57 17.96
CA PHE A 10 -18.77 -9.38 17.72
C PHE A 10 -19.35 -8.12 18.38
N TYR A 11 -20.33 -8.25 19.27
CA TYR A 11 -21.01 -7.11 19.91
C TYR A 11 -20.04 -6.14 20.61
N LEU A 12 -18.95 -6.67 21.17
CA LEU A 12 -17.96 -5.88 21.91
C LEU A 12 -16.69 -5.57 21.08
N PHE A 13 -16.72 -5.76 19.76
CA PHE A 13 -15.57 -5.49 18.91
C PHE A 13 -15.28 -3.99 18.85
N ALA A 14 -14.06 -3.63 19.22
CA ALA A 14 -13.51 -2.32 18.97
C ALA A 14 -12.90 -2.23 17.57
N TYR A 15 -12.47 -1.04 17.17
CA TYR A 15 -11.76 -0.82 15.90
C TYR A 15 -10.56 -1.77 15.71
N GLU A 16 -9.81 -2.00 16.78
CA GLU A 16 -8.66 -2.90 16.77
C GLU A 16 -9.06 -4.35 16.47
N ASP A 17 -10.18 -4.81 17.04
CA ASP A 17 -10.67 -6.17 16.82
C ASP A 17 -11.16 -6.35 15.37
N TRP A 18 -11.82 -5.34 14.79
CA TRP A 18 -12.17 -5.34 13.36
C TRP A 18 -10.94 -5.34 12.46
N THR A 19 -9.91 -4.60 12.83
CA THR A 19 -8.64 -4.55 12.09
C THR A 19 -7.94 -5.90 12.14
N MET A 20 -7.94 -6.55 13.30
CA MET A 20 -7.37 -7.87 13.52
C MET A 20 -8.17 -8.99 12.83
N LEU A 21 -9.50 -8.89 12.77
CA LEU A 21 -10.34 -9.80 11.98
C LEU A 21 -10.02 -9.67 10.49
N SER A 22 -9.96 -8.43 9.99
CA SER A 22 -9.66 -8.14 8.59
C SER A 22 -8.31 -8.71 8.19
N LEU A 23 -7.28 -8.48 9.01
CA LEU A 23 -5.94 -9.01 8.77
C LEU A 23 -5.93 -10.55 8.70
N ARG A 24 -6.60 -11.24 9.63
CA ARG A 24 -6.70 -12.71 9.61
C ARG A 24 -7.31 -13.22 8.31
N PHE A 25 -8.41 -12.61 7.90
CA PHE A 25 -9.12 -12.99 6.70
C PHE A 25 -8.29 -12.70 5.43
N GLU A 26 -7.70 -11.51 5.33
CA GLU A 26 -6.87 -11.09 4.20
C GLU A 26 -5.66 -12.02 4.00
N ILE A 27 -4.92 -12.35 5.08
CA ILE A 27 -3.74 -13.23 4.96
C ILE A 27 -4.14 -14.67 4.65
N HIS A 28 -5.22 -15.18 5.25
CA HIS A 28 -5.76 -16.50 4.92
C HIS A 28 -6.11 -16.59 3.43
N LEU A 29 -6.89 -15.62 2.92
CA LEU A 29 -7.28 -15.58 1.51
C LEU A 29 -6.07 -15.46 0.59
N LEU A 30 -5.08 -14.63 0.95
CA LEU A 30 -3.84 -14.48 0.18
C LEU A 30 -3.07 -15.79 0.04
N THR A 31 -2.92 -16.55 1.14
CA THR A 31 -2.17 -17.81 1.11
C THR A 31 -2.82 -18.85 0.19
N HIS A 32 -4.14 -18.93 0.18
CA HIS A 32 -4.87 -19.86 -0.68
C HIS A 32 -4.97 -19.39 -2.13
N ALA A 33 -5.23 -18.09 -2.36
CA ALA A 33 -5.25 -17.50 -3.69
C ALA A 33 -3.89 -17.64 -4.40
N PHE A 34 -2.79 -17.36 -3.69
CA PHE A 34 -1.45 -17.53 -4.24
C PHE A 34 -1.18 -18.97 -4.68
N ARG A 35 -1.60 -19.95 -3.86
CA ARG A 35 -1.44 -21.37 -4.19
C ARG A 35 -2.21 -21.77 -5.46
N ARG A 36 -3.38 -21.17 -5.70
CA ARG A 36 -4.18 -21.41 -6.90
C ARG A 36 -3.61 -20.72 -8.15
N ASP A 37 -2.97 -19.58 -7.98
CA ASP A 37 -2.42 -18.78 -9.09
C ASP A 37 -1.02 -19.22 -9.53
N VAL A 38 -0.27 -19.91 -8.67
CA VAL A 38 1.07 -20.41 -9.00
C VAL A 38 0.96 -21.76 -9.74
N ASN A 39 1.36 -21.76 -11.01
CA ASN A 39 1.41 -22.95 -11.86
C ASN A 39 2.64 -23.87 -11.59
N ASP A 40 3.34 -23.68 -10.48
CA ASP A 40 4.55 -24.42 -10.10
C ASP A 40 4.35 -25.08 -8.72
N ALA A 41 4.28 -26.41 -8.70
CA ALA A 41 4.03 -27.19 -7.50
C ALA A 41 5.14 -27.04 -6.43
N ASP A 42 6.37 -26.72 -6.84
CA ASP A 42 7.51 -26.58 -5.94
C ASP A 42 7.60 -25.18 -5.31
N ARG A 43 6.84 -24.20 -5.83
CA ARG A 43 6.79 -22.80 -5.36
C ARG A 43 5.42 -22.37 -4.84
N ALA A 44 4.58 -23.32 -4.45
CA ALA A 44 3.19 -23.10 -4.07
C ALA A 44 2.97 -22.34 -2.73
N GLN A 45 4.02 -21.78 -2.12
CA GLN A 45 3.96 -21.12 -0.81
C GLN A 45 4.64 -19.76 -0.82
N ILE A 46 4.09 -18.84 -0.03
CA ILE A 46 4.63 -17.48 0.11
C ILE A 46 5.77 -17.49 1.12
N ILE A 47 6.95 -17.04 0.71
CA ILE A 47 8.06 -16.75 1.61
C ILE A 47 7.77 -15.43 2.33
N LEU A 48 8.05 -15.35 3.64
CA LEU A 48 7.76 -14.19 4.48
C LEU A 48 8.23 -12.85 3.89
N GLU A 49 9.42 -12.82 3.29
CA GLU A 49 10.00 -11.62 2.67
C GLU A 49 9.17 -11.08 1.48
N HIS A 50 8.46 -11.96 0.77
CA HIS A 50 7.63 -11.58 -0.38
C HIS A 50 6.18 -11.31 0.00
N LEU A 51 5.80 -11.53 1.27
CA LEU A 51 4.43 -11.32 1.72
C LEU A 51 3.94 -9.89 1.49
N PRO A 52 4.69 -8.80 1.78
CA PRO A 52 4.23 -7.44 1.52
C PRO A 52 3.99 -7.17 0.03
N PHE A 53 4.84 -7.72 -0.84
CA PHE A 53 4.70 -7.60 -2.30
C PHE A 53 3.42 -8.26 -2.79
N TYR A 54 3.15 -9.50 -2.38
CA TYR A 54 1.93 -10.20 -2.77
C TYR A 54 0.69 -9.57 -2.13
N TYR A 55 0.76 -9.12 -0.89
CA TYR A 55 -0.34 -8.41 -0.26
C TYR A 55 -0.74 -7.16 -1.08
N GLN A 56 0.23 -6.37 -1.54
CA GLN A 56 -0.03 -5.23 -2.41
C GLN A 56 -0.56 -5.65 -3.80
N LYS A 57 -0.04 -6.73 -4.37
CA LYS A 57 -0.47 -7.24 -5.68
C LYS A 57 -1.95 -7.67 -5.68
N TYR A 58 -2.38 -8.38 -4.64
CA TYR A 58 -3.74 -8.91 -4.55
C TYR A 58 -4.75 -7.86 -4.05
N PHE A 59 -4.43 -7.14 -2.98
CA PHE A 59 -5.37 -6.22 -2.33
C PHE A 59 -5.25 -4.77 -2.78
N LYS A 60 -4.24 -4.43 -3.60
CA LYS A 60 -3.91 -3.05 -4.00
C LYS A 60 -3.72 -2.12 -2.80
N LYS A 61 -3.28 -2.68 -1.67
CA LYS A 61 -3.13 -2.05 -0.37
C LYS A 61 -1.75 -2.38 0.18
N ALA A 62 -1.07 -1.40 0.78
CA ALA A 62 0.21 -1.65 1.42
C ALA A 62 0.02 -2.30 2.80
N LEU A 63 0.83 -3.31 3.11
CA LEU A 63 0.88 -3.89 4.45
C LEU A 63 1.70 -2.98 5.37
N ASN A 64 1.02 -2.13 6.14
CA ASN A 64 1.66 -1.13 7.00
C ASN A 64 1.90 -1.68 8.41
N THR A 65 3.15 -2.03 8.75
CA THR A 65 3.55 -2.53 10.07
C THR A 65 3.27 -1.54 11.20
N LYS A 66 3.45 -0.24 10.93
CA LYS A 66 3.20 0.83 11.91
C LYS A 66 1.75 0.90 12.35
N MET A 67 0.80 0.53 11.50
CA MET A 67 -0.63 0.49 11.88
C MET A 67 -0.92 -0.53 12.97
N PHE A 68 -0.13 -1.60 13.05
CA PHE A 68 -0.28 -2.64 14.06
C PHE A 68 0.62 -2.40 15.28
N GLY A 69 1.39 -1.30 15.29
CA GLY A 69 2.33 -0.98 16.35
C GLY A 69 3.52 -1.94 16.45
N VAL A 70 3.89 -2.55 15.33
CA VAL A 70 5.01 -3.49 15.20
C VAL A 70 5.99 -3.01 14.14
N GLU A 71 7.21 -3.52 14.17
CA GLU A 71 8.30 -3.08 13.27
C GLU A 71 8.49 -4.05 12.10
N SER A 72 8.22 -5.34 12.33
CA SER A 72 8.45 -6.40 11.35
C SER A 72 7.18 -7.10 10.88
N VAL A 73 7.20 -7.59 9.64
CA VAL A 73 6.15 -8.46 9.08
C VAL A 73 6.01 -9.75 9.91
N LYS A 74 7.12 -10.25 10.45
CA LYS A 74 7.11 -11.43 11.34
C LYS A 74 6.30 -11.17 12.61
N GLU A 75 6.37 -9.96 13.15
CA GLU A 75 5.62 -9.56 14.33
C GLU A 75 4.12 -9.39 14.02
N ILE A 76 3.78 -8.87 12.83
CA ILE A 76 2.38 -8.86 12.34
C ILE A 76 1.83 -10.29 12.34
N LEU A 77 2.56 -11.25 11.75
CA LEU A 77 2.14 -12.65 11.72
C LEU A 77 2.05 -13.25 13.14
N GLY A 78 2.89 -12.79 14.08
CA GLY A 78 2.81 -13.14 15.50
C GLY A 78 1.49 -12.72 16.17
N LEU A 79 0.87 -11.63 15.73
CA LEU A 79 -0.45 -11.18 16.22
C LEU A 79 -1.61 -12.09 15.75
N ILE A 80 -1.41 -12.82 14.65
CA ILE A 80 -2.40 -13.70 14.01
C ILE A 80 -1.96 -15.18 13.97
N LYS A 81 -1.14 -15.59 14.95
CA LYS A 81 -0.62 -16.96 15.11
C LYS A 81 -1.69 -18.05 15.22
N ASP A 82 -2.94 -17.65 15.47
CA ASP A 82 -4.14 -18.49 15.57
C ASP A 82 -4.73 -18.86 14.20
N THR A 83 -4.32 -18.17 13.13
CA THR A 83 -4.83 -18.41 11.76
C THR A 83 -3.74 -18.79 10.77
N VAL A 84 -2.52 -18.31 11.01
CA VAL A 84 -1.39 -18.44 10.09
C VAL A 84 -0.17 -18.89 10.85
N ILE A 85 0.52 -19.90 10.30
CA ILE A 85 1.78 -20.40 10.82
C ILE A 85 2.91 -20.04 9.85
N VAL A 86 4.04 -19.65 10.43
CA VAL A 86 5.30 -19.52 9.69
C VAL A 86 6.09 -20.78 9.96
N SER A 87 6.31 -21.60 8.94
CA SER A 87 6.94 -22.92 9.07
C SER A 87 8.26 -23.00 8.28
N GLY A 88 9.10 -23.95 8.66
CA GLY A 88 10.29 -24.36 7.91
C GLY A 88 11.50 -23.43 7.99
N LYS A 89 12.61 -23.90 7.39
CA LYS A 89 13.89 -23.18 7.31
C LYS A 89 13.79 -21.89 6.50
N ASN A 90 12.87 -21.84 5.54
CA ASN A 90 12.72 -20.73 4.60
C ASN A 90 11.65 -19.72 5.04
N SER A 91 11.10 -19.84 6.27
CA SER A 91 10.03 -18.96 6.78
C SER A 91 8.85 -18.84 5.80
N VAL A 92 8.26 -19.99 5.44
CA VAL A 92 7.09 -20.03 4.56
C VAL A 92 5.81 -19.78 5.35
N VAL A 93 4.90 -19.01 4.76
CA VAL A 93 3.62 -18.63 5.36
C VAL A 93 2.54 -19.59 4.89
N GLN A 94 1.89 -20.27 5.84
CA GLN A 94 0.83 -21.24 5.57
C GLN A 94 -0.39 -20.93 6.46
N SER A 95 -1.59 -21.01 5.90
CA SER A 95 -2.81 -20.92 6.72
C SER A 95 -3.09 -22.26 7.42
N MET A 96 -3.54 -22.18 8.67
CA MET A 96 -4.02 -23.33 9.44
C MET A 96 -5.43 -23.76 9.06
N LEU A 97 -6.20 -22.84 8.45
CA LEU A 97 -7.58 -23.07 8.07
C LEU A 97 -7.64 -23.57 6.62
N PRO A 98 -8.53 -24.54 6.32
CA PRO A 98 -8.72 -25.01 4.96
C PRO A 98 -9.27 -23.88 4.06
N ASP A 99 -9.05 -24.02 2.76
CA ASP A 99 -9.50 -23.08 1.74
C ASP A 99 -11.04 -23.14 1.54
N ASP A 100 -11.61 -24.34 1.67
CA ASP A 100 -13.05 -24.59 1.55
C ASP A 100 -13.71 -24.50 2.93
N LEU A 101 -13.98 -23.26 3.38
CA LEU A 101 -14.72 -23.01 4.62
C LEU A 101 -16.21 -22.88 4.33
N GLU A 102 -17.02 -23.68 5.02
CA GLU A 102 -18.50 -23.57 4.97
C GLU A 102 -19.00 -22.20 5.44
N SER A 103 -18.28 -21.56 6.37
CA SER A 103 -18.62 -20.23 6.89
C SER A 103 -17.39 -19.45 7.34
N PHE A 104 -17.32 -18.19 6.90
CA PHE A 104 -16.32 -17.23 7.37
C PHE A 104 -16.56 -16.73 8.81
N GLY A 105 -17.66 -17.16 9.45
CA GLY A 105 -17.93 -16.89 10.86
C GLY A 105 -16.84 -17.41 11.80
N VAL A 106 -16.04 -18.39 11.36
CA VAL A 106 -14.88 -18.89 12.11
C VAL A 106 -13.86 -17.79 12.44
N PHE A 107 -13.65 -16.81 11.55
CA PHE A 107 -12.73 -15.70 11.81
C PHE A 107 -13.23 -14.77 12.91
N ALA A 108 -14.55 -14.59 13.02
CA ALA A 108 -15.15 -13.85 14.12
C ALA A 108 -14.99 -14.61 15.45
N MET A 109 -15.12 -15.94 15.44
CA MET A 109 -14.88 -16.79 16.61
C MET A 109 -13.45 -16.73 17.11
N ILE A 110 -12.49 -16.87 16.19
CA ILE A 110 -11.06 -16.78 16.52
C ILE A 110 -10.73 -15.38 17.05
N THR A 111 -11.24 -14.32 16.41
CA THR A 111 -10.98 -12.94 16.84
C THR A 111 -11.57 -12.65 18.22
N GLU A 112 -12.79 -13.10 18.50
CA GLU A 112 -13.42 -12.92 19.82
C GLU A 112 -12.70 -13.71 20.91
N GLU A 113 -12.22 -14.93 20.63
CA GLU A 113 -11.40 -15.69 21.57
C GLU A 113 -10.08 -14.97 21.86
N ALA A 114 -9.39 -14.49 20.82
CA ALA A 114 -8.15 -13.72 20.96
C ALA A 114 -8.36 -12.42 21.74
N ARG A 115 -9.49 -11.73 21.52
CA ARG A 115 -9.88 -10.53 22.30
C ARG A 115 -10.05 -10.88 23.77
N ARG A 116 -10.85 -11.90 24.10
CA ARG A 116 -11.07 -12.33 25.50
C ARG A 116 -9.77 -12.73 26.18
N TYR A 117 -8.91 -13.46 25.48
CA TYR A 117 -7.59 -13.84 25.99
C TYR A 117 -6.73 -12.60 26.29
N ARG A 118 -6.70 -11.63 25.37
CA ARG A 118 -6.00 -10.36 25.55
C ARG A 118 -6.53 -9.57 26.74
N THR A 119 -7.84 -9.41 26.84
CA THR A 119 -8.49 -8.71 27.97
C THR A 119 -8.10 -9.35 29.29
N ARG A 120 -8.12 -10.69 29.40
CA ARG A 120 -7.68 -11.39 30.62
C ARG A 120 -6.23 -11.11 30.97
N ARG A 121 -5.30 -11.12 30.00
CA ARG A 121 -3.89 -10.80 30.23
C ARG A 121 -3.69 -9.37 30.71
N VAL A 122 -4.37 -8.41 30.07
CA VAL A 122 -4.32 -7.00 30.48
C VAL A 122 -4.88 -6.81 31.89
N THR A 123 -6.00 -7.46 32.23
CA THR A 123 -6.57 -7.41 33.60
C THR A 123 -5.64 -8.03 34.65
N MET A 124 -4.79 -8.99 34.26
CA MET A 124 -3.77 -9.58 35.14
C MET A 124 -2.49 -8.72 35.26
N GLY A 125 -2.44 -7.53 34.65
CA GLY A 125 -1.30 -6.62 34.73
C GLY A 125 -0.24 -6.83 33.65
N ASP A 126 -0.49 -7.70 32.66
CA ASP A 126 0.41 -7.91 31.53
C ASP A 126 0.07 -6.93 30.39
N GLU A 127 0.65 -5.73 30.48
CA GLU A 127 0.46 -4.65 29.51
C GLU A 127 1.02 -4.97 28.12
N SER A 128 1.92 -5.96 28.00
CA SER A 128 2.48 -6.38 26.72
C SER A 128 1.43 -6.98 25.78
N ALA A 129 0.30 -7.42 26.32
CA ALA A 129 -0.82 -7.95 25.56
C ALA A 129 -1.69 -6.86 24.91
N ALA A 130 -1.56 -5.59 25.30
CA ALA A 130 -2.35 -4.51 24.71
C ALA A 130 -1.99 -4.29 23.23
N LEU A 131 -3.01 -4.18 22.37
CA LEU A 131 -2.80 -3.85 20.96
C LEU A 131 -2.45 -2.37 20.84
N LYS A 132 -1.53 -2.07 19.93
CA LYS A 132 -1.10 -0.70 19.60
C LYS A 132 -1.59 -0.32 18.21
N VAL A 133 -2.84 -0.64 17.91
CA VAL A 133 -3.40 -0.44 16.57
C VAL A 133 -3.76 1.03 16.39
N THR A 134 -3.12 1.69 15.43
CA THR A 134 -3.38 3.10 15.13
C THR A 134 -4.44 3.20 14.04
N GLN A 135 -5.52 3.94 14.31
CA GLN A 135 -6.52 4.25 13.30
C GLN A 135 -5.95 5.26 12.29
N GLN A 136 -5.52 4.80 11.11
CA GLN A 136 -5.25 5.73 10.01
C GLN A 136 -6.58 6.34 9.57
N GLN A 137 -6.72 7.66 9.74
CA GLN A 137 -7.75 8.41 9.04
C GLN A 137 -7.51 8.24 7.55
N VAL A 138 -8.40 7.51 6.88
CA VAL A 138 -8.42 7.47 5.42
C VAL A 138 -8.80 8.87 4.99
N ALA A 139 -7.81 9.69 4.66
CA ALA A 139 -8.05 10.98 4.05
C ALA A 139 -8.75 10.69 2.72
N VAL A 140 -10.06 10.95 2.66
CA VAL A 140 -10.84 10.89 1.43
C VAL A 140 -10.46 12.10 0.56
N ALA A 141 -9.21 12.13 0.10
CA ALA A 141 -8.63 13.21 -0.69
C ALA A 141 -8.84 13.01 -2.19
N ALA A 142 -9.92 12.33 -2.60
CA ALA A 142 -10.16 11.98 -4.01
C ALA A 142 -11.60 12.25 -4.51
N LEU A 143 -12.38 13.09 -3.82
CA LEU A 143 -13.67 13.59 -4.31
C LEU A 143 -13.75 15.12 -4.46
N ALA A 144 -12.74 15.86 -3.99
CA ALA A 144 -12.59 17.28 -4.31
C ALA A 144 -11.69 17.39 -5.55
N GLY A 145 -12.33 17.53 -6.72
CA GLY A 145 -11.64 17.78 -7.97
C GLY A 145 -10.63 18.92 -7.84
N ASN A 146 -9.45 18.72 -8.42
CA ASN A 146 -8.38 19.69 -8.50
C ASN A 146 -8.94 21.01 -9.09
N PRO A 147 -9.05 22.13 -8.35
CA PRO A 147 -9.48 23.38 -8.95
C PRO A 147 -8.36 23.82 -9.89
N ARG A 148 -8.63 23.75 -11.20
CA ARG A 148 -7.74 24.34 -12.20
C ARG A 148 -7.58 25.83 -11.84
N PRO A 149 -6.35 26.37 -11.82
CA PRO A 149 -6.17 27.81 -11.61
C PRO A 149 -6.86 28.55 -12.77
N VAL A 150 -7.93 29.27 -12.44
CA VAL A 150 -8.60 30.18 -13.36
C VAL A 150 -7.64 31.34 -13.58
N HIS A 151 -7.04 31.44 -14.76
CA HIS A 151 -6.27 32.61 -15.16
C HIS A 151 -7.22 33.82 -15.21
N THR A 152 -7.13 34.69 -14.21
CA THR A 152 -7.74 36.01 -14.24
C THR A 152 -6.98 36.86 -15.26
N VAL A 153 -7.63 37.21 -16.36
CA VAL A 153 -7.13 38.19 -17.32
C VAL A 153 -7.21 39.56 -16.65
N VAL A 154 -6.07 40.10 -16.22
CA VAL A 154 -5.94 41.48 -15.73
C VAL A 154 -5.91 42.41 -16.95
N PRO A 155 -6.80 43.41 -17.07
CA PRO A 155 -6.69 44.41 -18.13
C PRO A 155 -5.59 45.42 -17.78
N GLY A 156 -4.62 45.58 -18.69
CA GLY A 156 -3.51 46.53 -18.52
C GLY A 156 -3.95 48.00 -18.56
N PRO A 157 -3.30 48.90 -17.79
CA PRO A 157 -3.61 50.32 -17.81
C PRO A 157 -3.10 51.02 -19.08
N ARG A 158 -3.93 51.91 -19.64
CA ARG A 158 -3.61 52.78 -20.79
C ARG A 158 -2.65 53.91 -20.39
N PRO A 159 -1.79 54.40 -21.31
CA PRO A 159 -0.79 55.41 -21.01
C PRO A 159 -1.40 56.82 -20.98
N VAL A 160 -0.94 57.64 -20.04
CA VAL A 160 -1.15 59.10 -20.04
C VAL A 160 0.21 59.77 -20.08
N ALA A 161 0.38 60.67 -21.04
CA ALA A 161 1.60 61.42 -21.32
C ALA A 161 1.79 62.59 -20.34
N GLY A 162 3.04 62.87 -19.95
CA GLY A 162 3.43 64.20 -19.45
C GLY A 162 4.60 64.26 -18.47
N ALA A 163 5.64 64.99 -18.90
CA ALA A 163 6.54 65.85 -18.09
C ALA A 163 7.80 65.27 -17.39
N VAL A 164 8.92 65.37 -18.11
CA VAL A 164 10.23 66.01 -17.82
C VAL A 164 10.97 65.87 -16.46
N ALA A 165 12.21 65.36 -16.60
CA ALA A 165 13.52 65.84 -16.08
C ALA A 165 13.84 65.87 -14.56
N ALA A 166 14.90 65.14 -14.17
CA ALA A 166 16.18 65.70 -13.70
C ALA A 166 17.26 64.62 -13.51
N MET A 167 18.51 64.96 -13.84
CA MET A 167 19.72 64.13 -13.91
C MET A 167 20.53 64.15 -12.60
N SER A 168 21.26 63.06 -12.31
CA SER A 168 22.71 63.01 -11.91
C SER A 168 23.01 61.63 -11.27
N ALA A 169 23.76 60.71 -11.87
CA ALA A 169 25.20 60.66 -12.19
C ALA A 169 26.00 59.88 -11.14
N ALA A 170 26.44 58.66 -11.48
CA ALA A 170 27.72 58.06 -11.05
C ALA A 170 28.13 56.86 -11.95
N VAL A 171 29.09 57.15 -12.81
CA VAL A 171 30.12 56.35 -13.53
C VAL A 171 30.55 55.06 -12.77
N ARG A 172 30.36 53.82 -13.29
CA ARG A 172 31.22 52.91 -14.15
C ARG A 172 32.51 52.37 -13.47
N PRO A 173 33.16 51.23 -13.89
CA PRO A 173 32.99 50.37 -15.10
C PRO A 173 33.19 48.82 -14.93
N GLY A 174 33.09 48.05 -16.05
CA GLY A 174 33.69 46.70 -16.25
C GLY A 174 32.72 45.62 -16.80
N VAL A 175 32.46 45.48 -18.12
CA VAL A 175 33.21 44.64 -19.11
C VAL A 175 33.16 43.15 -18.70
N THR A 176 32.57 42.17 -19.39
CA THR A 176 32.40 41.87 -20.83
C THR A 176 31.39 40.72 -20.94
N GLY A 177 30.52 40.74 -21.96
CA GLY A 177 29.70 39.58 -22.31
C GLY A 177 30.46 38.55 -23.13
N TRP A 178 29.92 37.33 -23.21
CA TRP A 178 29.62 36.67 -24.49
C TRP A 178 28.72 35.45 -24.29
N SER A 179 27.65 35.47 -25.07
CA SER A 179 26.76 34.37 -25.40
C SER A 179 27.48 33.25 -26.13
N ALA A 180 27.17 31.99 -25.83
CA ALA A 180 27.39 30.89 -26.76
C ALA A 180 26.33 29.80 -26.59
N ARG A 181 25.47 29.69 -27.61
CA ARG A 181 24.75 28.47 -27.97
C ARG A 181 25.76 27.46 -28.56
N PRO A 182 25.61 26.16 -28.34
CA PRO A 182 26.21 25.16 -29.22
C PRO A 182 25.26 24.72 -30.36
N PRO A 183 25.81 24.20 -31.48
CA PRO A 183 25.12 24.12 -32.77
C PRO A 183 24.56 22.72 -33.09
N ALA A 184 23.65 22.71 -34.07
CA ALA A 184 23.08 21.54 -34.71
C ALA A 184 24.01 20.98 -35.80
N PHE A 185 24.00 19.65 -35.98
CA PHE A 185 24.39 18.99 -37.22
C PHE A 185 23.36 17.90 -37.58
N ALA A 186 22.81 18.02 -38.80
CA ALA A 186 22.17 16.97 -39.59
C ALA A 186 23.27 16.07 -40.21
N ASN A 187 23.09 14.83 -40.70
CA ASN A 187 22.04 14.17 -41.47
C ASN A 187 22.42 12.66 -41.56
N GLY A 188 21.46 11.76 -41.86
CA GLY A 188 21.79 10.49 -42.53
C GLY A 188 20.98 9.24 -42.17
N ALA A 189 19.90 9.02 -42.92
CA ALA A 189 19.30 7.75 -43.39
C ALA A 189 19.59 6.41 -42.66
N GLY A 190 18.51 5.72 -42.26
CA GLY A 190 18.54 4.29 -41.93
C GLY A 190 17.15 3.75 -41.62
N VAL A 191 16.59 3.01 -42.56
CA VAL A 191 15.27 2.36 -42.54
C VAL A 191 15.19 1.29 -41.45
N GLY A 192 14.07 1.22 -40.71
CA GLY A 192 13.72 0.02 -39.95
C GLY A 192 12.34 0.10 -39.30
N PRO A 193 11.36 -0.73 -39.74
CA PRO A 193 10.18 -1.00 -38.94
C PRO A 193 10.31 -2.35 -38.22
N ALA A 194 9.79 -2.42 -36.99
CA ALA A 194 8.91 -3.47 -36.48
C ALA A 194 9.15 -3.75 -34.99
N ALA A 195 8.13 -3.44 -34.21
CA ALA A 195 7.90 -3.95 -32.88
C ALA A 195 7.88 -5.49 -32.88
N ARG A 196 8.48 -6.10 -31.85
CA ARG A 196 8.31 -7.52 -31.54
C ARG A 196 7.41 -7.65 -30.31
N PRO A 197 6.20 -8.21 -30.42
CA PRO A 197 5.49 -8.77 -29.27
C PRO A 197 6.06 -10.17 -28.96
N TRP A 198 6.32 -10.43 -27.68
CA TRP A 198 6.74 -11.76 -27.21
C TRP A 198 5.51 -12.67 -27.11
N GLY A 199 5.28 -13.45 -28.15
CA GLY A 199 4.27 -14.50 -28.21
C GLY A 199 4.70 -15.63 -29.15
N GLY A 200 4.72 -16.85 -28.64
CA GLY A 200 4.83 -18.12 -29.37
C GLY A 200 4.57 -19.25 -28.36
N ALA A 201 3.43 -19.94 -28.36
CA ALA A 201 2.87 -20.84 -29.36
C ALA A 201 3.82 -22.00 -29.70
N TRP A 202 3.61 -23.14 -29.02
CA TRP A 202 4.03 -24.46 -29.47
C TRP A 202 2.78 -25.31 -29.67
N GLY A 203 2.50 -25.61 -30.94
CA GLY A 203 1.48 -26.56 -31.35
C GLY A 203 2.06 -27.96 -31.58
N GLY A 204 1.23 -28.96 -31.29
CA GLY A 204 0.99 -30.16 -32.10
C GLY A 204 2.16 -31.07 -32.45
N TYR A 205 2.19 -32.25 -31.82
CA TYR A 205 2.53 -33.51 -32.50
C TYR A 205 1.48 -34.58 -32.19
N ARG A 206 1.35 -35.46 -33.18
CA ARG A 206 0.40 -36.56 -33.39
C ARG A 206 0.13 -37.45 -32.19
#